data_AF-A0A397EKR6-F1
#
_entry.id   AF-A0A397EKR6-F1
#
_cell.length_a   1.000
_cell.length_b   1.000
_cell.length_c   1.000
_cell.angle_alpha   90.00
_cell.angle_beta   90.00
_cell.angle_gamma   90.00
#
_symmetry.space_group_name_H-M   'P 1'
#
loop_
_entity.id
_entity.type
_entity.pdbx_description
1 polymer ?
#
loop_
_entity_poly.entity_id
_entity_poly.type
_entity_poly.pdbx_seq_one_letter_code
_entity_poly.pdbx_strand_id
1 'polypeptide(L)'
;CGRLVFADYDQWVHVNCAFWSHEVYEDAYGTLIMCQKARFRGRTTRCSVCHLSGATLGCHGLRCQLNFHFTCAQTHVNFTLDKQTFCHQHDHWMAHIKKQQDRRRKKLDDAKAKLAATAAANIDGKLARPPNDQDGGDVEEVVRAGINDPRAIDDDNEDDEAVHLCVSELVDSICTDAIDARLEPLRFVMSDPLTDKKATKTQMTKGTCYRVGALCVQNLGTIQVGNDSFHTRSTLYPLGYRSTRLFWSATNVEQRALYECEIVNDNSHNKATTTTSRPLFKITPCDDMDNPIYGATPNDAIHQLRSRLVGLYESHRAFAGSTNPFTNRTSWYSYGLLGDHFFGLTVPVIGAALETLPYAATTALQDAQNPYPYAFCHTLPTPAMFEDAKHDLKRHRVANAHAQHSSGCARTDGFAWHKLKTKPDGVAKRRKVNVSKQASNDDTNQTKQPANGGMENLPIPMQYRDLRRRPFSERLEVRKSKIHGYGLFVKEAIAEGKMIVEYQGQAIRQKVADMREK
;
A
#
# COMPACT_ATOMS: atom_id res chain seq x y z
N CYS A 1 15.94 -3.70 -27.60
CA CYS A 1 14.75 -3.48 -26.75
C CYS A 1 15.01 -4.12 -25.39
N GLY A 2 14.63 -3.48 -24.28
CA GLY A 2 14.69 -4.12 -22.95
C GLY A 2 13.77 -5.33 -22.82
N ARG A 3 13.90 -6.12 -21.74
CA ARG A 3 13.23 -7.42 -21.57
C ARG A 3 11.70 -7.36 -21.68
N LEU A 4 11.07 -8.46 -22.08
CA LEU A 4 9.61 -8.56 -22.10
C LEU A 4 9.03 -8.59 -20.67
N VAL A 5 7.93 -7.87 -20.48
CA VAL A 5 7.06 -7.91 -19.30
C VAL A 5 5.64 -8.26 -19.73
N PHE A 6 4.95 -9.09 -18.95
CA PHE A 6 3.56 -9.44 -19.19
C PHE A 6 2.68 -8.18 -19.04
N ALA A 7 1.77 -7.96 -19.98
CA ALA A 7 0.89 -6.80 -20.03
C ALA A 7 -0.60 -7.15 -19.89
N ASP A 8 -1.05 -8.28 -20.45
CA ASP A 8 -2.43 -8.78 -20.38
C ASP A 8 -2.47 -10.26 -20.82
N TYR A 9 -3.64 -10.92 -20.79
CA TYR A 9 -3.82 -12.30 -21.26
C TYR A 9 -3.21 -12.50 -22.66
N ASP A 10 -2.23 -13.41 -22.72
CA ASP A 10 -1.36 -13.70 -23.86
C ASP A 10 -0.70 -12.48 -24.55
N GLN A 11 -0.40 -11.43 -23.78
CA GLN A 11 0.20 -10.20 -24.30
C GLN A 11 1.40 -9.74 -23.47
N TRP A 12 2.49 -9.46 -24.17
CA TRP A 12 3.77 -9.03 -23.61
C TRP A 12 4.20 -7.72 -24.28
N VAL A 13 4.95 -6.90 -23.55
CA VAL A 13 5.55 -5.67 -24.09
C VAL A 13 6.99 -5.52 -23.58
N HIS A 14 7.88 -4.93 -24.37
CA HIS A 14 9.24 -4.64 -23.91
C HIS A 14 9.20 -3.58 -22.80
N VAL A 15 9.96 -3.79 -21.72
CA VAL A 15 9.96 -2.91 -20.54
C VAL A 15 10.32 -1.46 -20.90
N ASN A 16 11.23 -1.24 -21.85
CA ASN A 16 11.59 0.11 -22.29
C ASN A 16 10.56 0.74 -23.24
N CYS A 17 9.76 -0.07 -23.97
CA CYS A 17 8.60 0.46 -24.70
C CYS A 17 7.49 0.90 -23.74
N ALA A 18 7.24 0.12 -22.67
CA ALA A 18 6.32 0.53 -21.60
C ALA A 18 6.84 1.77 -20.87
N PHE A 19 8.06 1.72 -20.34
CA PHE A 19 8.68 2.80 -19.57
C PHE A 19 8.68 4.13 -20.35
N TRP A 20 9.23 4.19 -21.56
CA TRP A 20 9.30 5.43 -22.35
C TRP A 20 7.97 5.83 -23.03
N SER A 21 6.84 5.23 -22.67
CA SER A 21 5.52 5.74 -23.08
C SER A 21 5.15 6.98 -22.27
N HIS A 22 4.71 8.05 -22.95
CA HIS A 22 4.53 9.39 -22.36
C HIS A 22 3.65 9.43 -21.08
N GLU A 23 2.62 8.59 -20.95
CA GLU A 23 1.75 8.55 -19.76
C GLU A 23 2.22 7.61 -18.64
N VAL A 24 3.23 6.78 -18.90
CA VAL A 24 3.75 5.80 -17.94
C VAL A 24 4.73 6.49 -17.00
N TYR A 25 4.66 6.13 -15.73
CA TYR A 25 5.64 6.52 -14.72
C TYR A 25 6.01 5.33 -13.85
N GLU A 26 7.12 5.46 -13.14
CA GLU A 26 7.65 4.45 -12.23
C GLU A 26 7.36 4.91 -10.79
N ASP A 27 6.98 3.98 -9.90
CA ASP A 27 6.84 4.26 -8.47
C ASP A 27 8.14 3.94 -7.69
N ALA A 28 8.11 4.14 -6.37
CA ALA A 28 9.26 3.87 -5.49
C ALA A 28 9.70 2.39 -5.42
N TYR A 29 8.94 1.47 -6.01
CA TYR A 29 9.20 0.02 -6.00
C TYR A 29 9.53 -0.53 -7.41
N GLY A 30 9.64 0.33 -8.44
CA GLY A 30 9.88 -0.08 -9.83
C GLY A 30 8.60 -0.45 -10.60
N THR A 31 7.42 -0.19 -10.04
CA THR A 31 6.14 -0.48 -10.71
C THR A 31 5.89 0.52 -11.83
N LEU A 32 5.66 0.03 -13.04
CA LEU A 32 5.28 0.83 -14.20
C LEU A 32 3.76 1.04 -14.22
N ILE A 33 3.33 2.21 -13.76
CA ILE A 33 1.92 2.63 -13.68
C ILE A 33 1.43 3.17 -15.03
N MET A 34 0.12 3.17 -15.29
CA MET A 34 -0.53 3.61 -16.55
C MET A 34 -0.19 2.81 -17.81
N CYS A 35 0.55 1.70 -17.73
CA CYS A 35 0.92 0.89 -18.91
C CYS A 35 -0.27 0.42 -19.76
N GLN A 36 -1.44 0.18 -19.14
CA GLN A 36 -2.67 -0.15 -19.87
C GLN A 36 -3.13 1.00 -20.77
N LYS A 37 -3.05 2.25 -20.29
CA LYS A 37 -3.41 3.45 -21.06
C LYS A 37 -2.48 3.62 -22.27
N ALA A 38 -1.17 3.42 -22.08
CA ALA A 38 -0.20 3.39 -23.18
C ALA A 38 -0.50 2.26 -24.18
N ARG A 39 -0.79 1.03 -23.73
CA ARG A 39 -1.20 -0.09 -24.59
C ARG A 39 -2.45 0.23 -25.41
N PHE A 40 -3.46 0.86 -24.82
CA PHE A 40 -4.66 1.27 -25.54
C PHE A 40 -4.38 2.40 -26.55
N ARG A 41 -3.58 3.42 -26.21
CA ARG A 41 -3.18 4.48 -27.16
C ARG A 41 -2.37 3.90 -28.34
N GLY A 42 -1.44 3.00 -28.06
CA GLY A 42 -0.59 2.37 -29.09
C GLY A 42 -1.37 1.67 -30.20
N ARG A 43 -2.61 1.23 -29.96
CA ARG A 43 -3.47 0.63 -31.00
C ARG A 43 -3.79 1.58 -32.16
N THR A 44 -3.83 2.90 -31.92
CA THR A 44 -4.18 3.91 -32.94
C THR A 44 -3.00 4.81 -33.31
N THR A 45 -2.04 5.04 -32.41
CA THR A 45 -0.89 5.91 -32.68
C THR A 45 0.14 5.25 -33.60
N ARG A 46 0.45 5.93 -34.71
CA ARG A 46 1.42 5.51 -35.74
C ARG A 46 2.79 6.14 -35.51
N CYS A 47 3.83 5.44 -35.96
CA CYS A 47 5.21 5.89 -35.89
C CYS A 47 5.54 6.95 -36.95
N SER A 48 6.28 7.98 -36.55
CA SER A 48 6.74 9.05 -37.45
C SER A 48 7.81 8.56 -38.44
N VAL A 49 8.46 7.42 -38.16
CA VAL A 49 9.56 6.84 -38.96
C VAL A 49 9.10 5.67 -39.83
N CYS A 50 8.43 4.67 -39.25
CA CYS A 50 8.00 3.46 -39.99
C CYS A 50 6.49 3.37 -40.26
N HIS A 51 5.70 4.36 -39.82
CA HIS A 51 4.25 4.49 -40.04
C HIS A 51 3.33 3.38 -39.51
N LEU A 52 3.90 2.28 -39.00
CA LEU A 52 3.17 1.22 -38.28
C LEU A 52 2.59 1.73 -36.94
N SER A 53 1.53 1.09 -36.47
CA SER A 53 0.92 1.32 -35.15
C SER A 53 1.81 0.81 -34.00
N GLY A 54 1.49 1.19 -32.76
CA GLY A 54 2.23 0.82 -31.55
C GLY A 54 3.24 1.87 -31.07
N ALA A 55 3.24 3.06 -31.68
CA ALA A 55 4.17 4.14 -31.36
C ALA A 55 3.68 4.95 -30.14
N THR A 56 4.18 4.62 -28.95
CA THR A 56 3.75 5.24 -27.69
C THR A 56 4.73 6.25 -27.12
N LEU A 57 5.96 6.35 -27.66
CA LEU A 57 6.94 7.35 -27.26
C LEU A 57 6.63 8.66 -28.00
N GLY A 58 5.97 9.59 -27.32
CA GLY A 58 5.67 10.92 -27.85
C GLY A 58 6.81 11.90 -27.62
N CYS A 59 6.88 12.99 -28.39
CA CYS A 59 7.77 14.11 -28.11
C CYS A 59 7.15 15.09 -27.09
N HIS A 60 7.95 15.51 -26.11
CA HIS A 60 7.60 16.51 -25.08
C HIS A 60 7.59 17.97 -25.57
N GLY A 61 7.76 18.21 -26.88
CA GLY A 61 7.66 19.52 -27.51
C GLY A 61 6.25 20.10 -27.45
N LEU A 62 6.13 21.41 -27.21
CA LEU A 62 4.82 22.07 -27.08
C LEU A 62 4.00 21.93 -28.38
N ARG A 63 2.83 21.27 -28.28
CA ARG A 63 1.93 20.91 -29.39
C ARG A 63 2.49 19.87 -30.38
N CYS A 64 3.66 19.30 -30.14
CA CYS A 64 4.21 18.24 -30.99
C CYS A 64 3.29 17.01 -31.01
N GLN A 65 3.07 16.42 -32.20
CA GLN A 65 2.29 15.19 -32.39
C GLN A 65 3.14 14.01 -32.89
N LEU A 66 4.47 14.20 -32.99
CA LEU A 66 5.37 13.13 -33.42
C LEU A 66 5.46 12.05 -32.33
N ASN A 67 5.15 10.83 -32.73
CA ASN A 67 5.20 9.63 -31.91
C ASN A 67 6.11 8.58 -32.58
N PHE A 68 6.76 7.75 -31.77
CA PHE A 68 7.77 6.80 -32.19
C PHE A 68 7.59 5.46 -31.47
N HIS A 69 8.06 4.36 -32.07
CA HIS A 69 8.44 3.18 -31.28
C HIS A 69 9.76 3.46 -30.57
N PHE A 70 10.02 2.82 -29.43
CA PHE A 70 11.26 3.01 -28.68
C PHE A 70 12.52 2.80 -29.54
N THR A 71 12.54 1.77 -30.40
CA THR A 71 13.64 1.51 -31.34
C THR A 71 13.77 2.60 -32.40
N CYS A 72 12.67 3.00 -33.04
CA CYS A 72 12.65 4.09 -34.03
C CYS A 72 13.02 5.46 -33.43
N ALA A 73 12.94 5.63 -32.11
CA ALA A 73 13.34 6.85 -31.43
C ALA A 73 14.86 6.94 -31.24
N GLN A 74 15.60 5.82 -31.17
CA GLN A 74 17.03 5.79 -30.82
C GLN A 74 17.93 6.62 -31.76
N THR A 75 17.50 6.87 -33.00
CA THR A 75 18.22 7.66 -34.01
C THR A 75 17.51 8.96 -34.40
N HIS A 76 16.37 9.28 -33.77
CA HIS A 76 15.48 10.39 -34.19
C HIS A 76 14.92 11.24 -33.03
N VAL A 77 15.31 10.92 -31.78
CA VAL A 77 14.82 11.56 -30.55
C VAL A 77 15.95 11.62 -29.53
N ASN A 78 16.13 12.78 -28.88
CA ASN A 78 16.99 12.93 -27.70
C ASN A 78 16.22 12.55 -26.44
N PHE A 79 16.85 11.77 -25.55
CA PHE A 79 16.28 11.24 -24.30
C PHE A 79 16.95 11.90 -23.10
N THR A 80 16.18 12.29 -22.08
CA THR A 80 16.72 12.91 -20.85
C THR A 80 16.56 12.08 -19.58
N LEU A 81 17.39 12.33 -18.58
CA LEU A 81 17.32 11.71 -17.25
C LEU A 81 15.95 11.94 -16.58
N ASP A 82 15.37 13.13 -16.78
CA ASP A 82 14.01 13.52 -16.36
C ASP A 82 12.89 12.78 -17.14
N LYS A 83 13.23 11.73 -17.91
CA LYS A 83 12.32 10.92 -18.72
C LYS A 83 11.61 11.70 -19.84
N GLN A 84 12.22 12.78 -20.32
CA GLN A 84 11.68 13.59 -21.42
C GLN A 84 12.32 13.20 -22.75
N THR A 85 11.66 13.55 -23.85
CA THR A 85 11.94 13.03 -25.20
C THR A 85 11.71 14.12 -26.25
N PHE A 86 12.72 14.46 -27.04
CA PHE A 86 12.69 15.57 -27.98
C PHE A 86 13.09 15.13 -29.40
N CYS A 87 12.13 15.18 -30.33
CA CYS A 87 12.35 14.76 -31.72
C CYS A 87 13.35 15.67 -32.44
N HIS A 88 14.21 15.10 -33.30
CA HIS A 88 15.15 15.88 -34.11
C HIS A 88 14.49 16.70 -35.23
N GLN A 89 13.23 16.41 -35.58
CA GLN A 89 12.48 17.09 -36.66
C GLN A 89 11.99 18.50 -36.29
N HIS A 90 12.18 18.94 -35.04
CA HIS A 90 11.76 20.26 -34.55
C HIS A 90 12.70 20.73 -33.42
N ASP A 91 12.93 22.04 -33.30
CA ASP A 91 13.86 22.64 -32.31
C ASP A 91 13.39 22.58 -30.84
N HIS A 92 12.47 21.68 -30.52
CA HIS A 92 11.98 21.43 -29.16
C HIS A 92 13.11 21.06 -28.19
N TRP A 93 14.19 20.46 -28.68
CA TRP A 93 15.39 20.15 -27.90
C TRP A 93 16.14 21.44 -27.49
N MET A 94 16.43 22.32 -28.43
CA MET A 94 17.09 23.61 -28.16
C MET A 94 16.22 24.50 -27.25
N ALA A 95 14.90 24.47 -27.44
CA ALA A 95 13.95 25.15 -26.56
C ALA A 95 13.88 24.55 -25.13
N HIS A 96 14.17 23.25 -24.95
CA HIS A 96 14.31 22.63 -23.63
C HIS A 96 15.61 23.08 -22.96
N ILE A 97 16.76 22.96 -23.65
CA ILE A 97 18.08 23.35 -23.14
C ILE A 97 18.08 24.80 -22.66
N LYS A 98 17.67 25.74 -23.51
CA LYS A 98 17.64 27.17 -23.17
C LYS A 98 16.80 27.44 -21.91
N LYS A 99 15.62 26.81 -21.82
CA LYS A 99 14.73 26.91 -20.65
C LYS A 99 15.32 26.27 -19.39
N GLN A 100 16.21 25.28 -19.51
CA GLN A 100 16.94 24.68 -18.39
C GLN A 100 18.09 25.60 -17.93
N GLN A 101 18.86 26.16 -18.89
CA GLN A 101 19.90 27.16 -18.66
C GLN A 101 19.33 28.43 -17.99
N ASP A 102 18.24 29.01 -18.51
CA ASP A 102 17.56 30.17 -17.92
C ASP A 102 17.17 29.92 -16.45
N ARG A 103 16.68 28.71 -16.14
CA ARG A 103 16.33 28.29 -14.77
C ARG A 103 17.55 28.10 -13.87
N ARG A 104 18.66 27.60 -14.40
CA ARG A 104 19.92 27.41 -13.66
C ARG A 104 20.62 28.75 -13.39
N ARG A 105 20.68 29.63 -14.39
CA ARG A 105 21.15 31.02 -14.26
C ARG A 105 20.35 31.74 -13.18
N LYS A 106 19.01 31.71 -13.24
CA LYS A 106 18.18 32.28 -12.18
C LYS A 106 18.47 31.69 -10.80
N LYS A 107 18.63 30.36 -10.65
CA LYS A 107 19.02 29.75 -9.36
C LYS A 107 20.38 30.27 -8.85
N LEU A 108 21.35 30.47 -9.73
CA LEU A 108 22.67 31.00 -9.39
C LEU A 108 22.57 32.46 -8.96
N ASP A 109 21.80 33.28 -9.68
CA ASP A 109 21.59 34.69 -9.36
C ASP A 109 20.79 34.85 -8.04
N ASP A 110 19.73 34.06 -7.84
CA ASP A 110 18.98 33.96 -6.58
C ASP A 110 19.89 33.52 -5.39
N ALA A 111 20.91 32.69 -5.63
CA ALA A 111 21.87 32.25 -4.62
C ALA A 111 22.95 33.30 -4.33
N LYS A 112 23.51 33.94 -5.37
CA LYS A 112 24.44 35.08 -5.25
C LYS A 112 23.78 36.23 -4.49
N ALA A 113 22.52 36.55 -4.80
CA ALA A 113 21.74 37.57 -4.09
C ALA A 113 21.55 37.25 -2.59
N LYS A 114 21.29 35.98 -2.24
CA LYS A 114 21.20 35.53 -0.83
C LYS A 114 22.54 35.62 -0.09
N LEU A 115 23.64 35.27 -0.74
CA LEU A 115 24.98 35.40 -0.18
C LEU A 115 25.33 36.89 0.05
N ALA A 116 25.06 37.75 -0.94
CA ALA A 116 25.27 39.19 -0.83
C ALA A 116 24.41 39.83 0.26
N ALA A 117 23.13 39.45 0.39
CA ALA A 117 22.25 39.93 1.46
C ALA A 117 22.72 39.47 2.85
N THR A 118 23.17 38.22 2.98
CA THR A 118 23.78 37.70 4.23
C THR A 118 25.06 38.45 4.58
N ALA A 119 25.90 38.76 3.58
CA ALA A 119 27.13 39.54 3.78
C ALA A 119 26.82 40.98 4.21
N ALA A 120 25.84 41.65 3.59
CA ALA A 120 25.42 43.00 3.96
C ALA A 120 24.86 43.07 5.40
N ALA A 121 24.01 42.12 5.79
CA ALA A 121 23.50 42.03 7.17
C ALA A 121 24.63 41.84 8.21
N ASN A 122 25.68 41.09 7.86
CA ASN A 122 26.88 40.92 8.70
C ASN A 122 27.80 42.16 8.75
N ILE A 123 27.62 43.15 7.85
CA ILE A 123 28.35 44.42 7.87
C ILE A 123 27.63 45.42 8.79
N ASP A 124 26.32 45.60 8.66
CA ASP A 124 25.53 46.44 9.57
C ASP A 124 25.66 45.98 11.03
N GLY A 125 25.69 44.66 11.26
CA GLY A 125 25.90 44.08 12.60
C GLY A 125 27.23 44.43 13.27
N LYS A 126 28.21 45.00 12.55
CA LYS A 126 29.52 45.40 13.10
C LYS A 126 29.62 46.87 13.54
N LEU A 127 28.62 47.71 13.25
CA LEU A 127 28.62 49.13 13.67
C LEU A 127 28.02 49.37 15.07
N ALA A 128 27.60 48.31 15.78
CA ALA A 128 26.83 48.39 17.03
C ALA A 128 27.55 47.80 18.26
N ARG A 129 28.78 48.22 18.56
CA ARG A 129 29.40 48.00 19.89
C ARG A 129 30.38 49.12 20.27
N PRO A 130 30.26 49.72 21.47
CA PRO A 130 31.23 50.71 21.95
C PRO A 130 32.55 50.04 22.38
N PRO A 131 33.68 50.77 22.38
CA PRO A 131 34.92 50.28 22.96
C PRO A 131 34.83 50.26 24.50
N ASN A 132 35.49 49.28 25.11
CA ASN A 132 36.14 49.41 26.42
C ASN A 132 37.09 48.21 26.64
N ASP A 133 38.35 48.55 26.92
CA ASP A 133 39.38 47.88 27.73
C ASP A 133 39.41 46.36 27.99
N GLN A 134 40.61 45.79 27.75
CA GLN A 134 41.44 44.96 28.67
C GLN A 134 40.80 43.68 29.27
N ASP A 135 41.46 42.51 29.35
CA ASP A 135 42.89 42.20 29.36
C ASP A 135 43.16 40.80 28.70
N GLY A 136 44.41 40.34 28.67
CA GLY A 136 44.89 39.20 27.87
C GLY A 136 44.54 37.77 28.35
N GLY A 137 44.90 36.79 27.51
CA GLY A 137 44.79 35.35 27.79
C GLY A 137 44.67 34.50 26.51
N ASP A 138 45.73 33.77 26.17
CA ASP A 138 45.84 32.85 25.03
C ASP A 138 44.89 31.62 25.16
N VAL A 139 44.58 30.80 24.14
CA VAL A 139 45.23 30.56 22.83
C VAL A 139 44.16 30.55 21.68
N GLU A 140 44.23 29.97 20.46
CA GLU A 140 45.04 28.89 19.87
C GLU A 140 45.20 28.98 18.32
N GLU A 141 45.70 27.90 17.73
CA GLU A 141 46.06 27.59 16.32
C GLU A 141 44.88 27.52 15.29
N VAL A 142 45.06 27.37 13.95
CA VAL A 142 46.21 26.90 13.12
C VAL A 142 46.45 27.75 11.84
N VAL A 143 47.67 28.29 11.73
CA VAL A 143 48.65 28.36 10.60
C VAL A 143 48.24 28.31 9.09
N ARG A 144 49.06 28.98 8.24
CA ARG A 144 49.06 29.02 6.75
C ARG A 144 50.32 28.29 6.19
N ALA A 145 50.52 27.89 4.93
CA ALA A 145 49.87 28.12 3.62
C ALA A 145 50.19 26.88 2.70
N GLY A 146 50.18 26.83 1.36
CA GLY A 146 49.87 27.78 0.26
C GLY A 146 50.77 27.57 -0.99
N ILE A 147 50.28 28.00 -2.17
CA ILE A 147 50.98 28.16 -3.48
C ILE A 147 51.49 26.86 -4.19
N ASN A 148 50.93 26.57 -5.38
CA ASN A 148 51.68 26.39 -6.65
C ASN A 148 50.74 26.15 -7.84
N ASP A 149 50.91 26.94 -8.91
CA ASP A 149 50.30 26.80 -10.23
C ASP A 149 51.29 26.13 -11.20
N PRO A 150 50.84 25.15 -12.01
CA PRO A 150 51.58 24.78 -13.22
C PRO A 150 50.70 24.50 -14.46
N ARG A 151 49.87 25.46 -14.90
CA ARG A 151 49.66 25.75 -16.35
C ARG A 151 48.70 26.93 -16.60
N ALA A 152 49.25 27.98 -17.22
CA ALA A 152 48.44 28.86 -18.06
C ALA A 152 47.86 28.06 -19.23
N ILE A 153 46.55 28.19 -19.42
CA ILE A 153 45.85 28.07 -20.70
C ILE A 153 45.44 29.52 -21.02
N ASP A 154 45.61 29.97 -22.26
CA ASP A 154 45.49 31.39 -22.59
C ASP A 154 44.06 31.93 -22.39
N ASP A 155 43.96 33.07 -21.71
CA ASP A 155 42.76 33.65 -21.07
C ASP A 155 41.82 34.40 -22.05
N ASP A 156 41.79 33.98 -23.32
CA ASP A 156 41.11 34.71 -24.40
C ASP A 156 39.73 34.12 -24.81
N ASN A 157 39.39 32.89 -24.39
CA ASN A 157 38.14 32.21 -24.78
C ASN A 157 37.26 31.78 -23.58
N GLU A 158 36.73 32.74 -22.80
CA GLU A 158 35.60 32.47 -21.86
C GLU A 158 34.44 31.73 -22.58
N ASP A 159 34.20 32.06 -23.85
CA ASP A 159 33.19 31.40 -24.69
C ASP A 159 33.50 29.90 -24.93
N ASP A 160 34.76 29.47 -25.06
CA ASP A 160 35.08 28.05 -25.27
C ASP A 160 34.95 27.24 -23.98
N GLU A 161 35.33 27.77 -22.81
CA GLU A 161 35.07 27.04 -21.55
C GLU A 161 33.56 27.00 -21.25
N ALA A 162 32.83 28.08 -21.49
CA ALA A 162 31.38 28.11 -21.38
C ALA A 162 30.69 27.14 -22.37
N VAL A 163 31.19 27.03 -23.60
CA VAL A 163 30.74 26.04 -24.59
C VAL A 163 31.11 24.63 -24.19
N HIS A 164 32.33 24.37 -23.72
CA HIS A 164 32.77 23.03 -23.31
C HIS A 164 31.98 22.53 -22.09
N LEU A 165 31.74 23.39 -21.09
CA LEU A 165 30.83 23.11 -19.97
C LEU A 165 29.39 22.92 -20.45
N CYS A 166 28.88 23.73 -21.38
CA CYS A 166 27.57 23.49 -21.96
C CYS A 166 27.50 22.17 -22.74
N VAL A 167 28.58 21.72 -23.37
CA VAL A 167 28.65 20.45 -24.11
C VAL A 167 28.74 19.25 -23.15
N SER A 168 29.53 19.32 -22.08
CA SER A 168 29.54 18.25 -21.08
C SER A 168 28.22 18.15 -20.31
N GLU A 169 27.62 19.27 -19.91
CA GLU A 169 26.30 19.29 -19.27
C GLU A 169 25.16 18.88 -20.23
N LEU A 170 25.32 19.13 -21.53
CA LEU A 170 24.42 18.62 -22.57
C LEU A 170 24.54 17.10 -22.70
N VAL A 171 25.76 16.55 -22.61
CA VAL A 171 26.01 15.09 -22.58
C VAL A 171 25.42 14.46 -21.31
N ASP A 172 25.63 15.05 -20.12
CA ASP A 172 25.01 14.59 -18.87
C ASP A 172 23.47 14.61 -18.92
N SER A 173 22.89 15.56 -19.67
CA SER A 173 21.44 15.66 -19.91
C SER A 173 20.93 14.60 -20.91
N ILE A 174 21.80 13.99 -21.73
CA ILE A 174 21.46 13.00 -22.75
C ILE A 174 21.71 11.58 -22.23
N CYS A 175 20.66 10.75 -22.23
CA CYS A 175 20.75 9.37 -21.80
C CYS A 175 21.38 8.43 -22.85
N THR A 176 22.71 8.36 -22.92
CA THR A 176 23.37 7.13 -23.40
C THR A 176 23.27 6.02 -22.36
N ASP A 177 23.56 6.34 -21.10
CA ASP A 177 23.76 5.32 -20.05
C ASP A 177 22.45 4.85 -19.41
N ALA A 178 21.40 5.69 -19.37
CA ALA A 178 20.07 5.26 -18.90
C ALA A 178 19.32 4.34 -19.89
N ILE A 179 19.97 3.93 -20.99
CA ILE A 179 19.53 2.88 -21.91
C ILE A 179 20.18 1.52 -21.54
N ASP A 180 21.06 1.47 -20.53
CA ASP A 180 21.70 0.24 -20.08
C ASP A 180 20.71 -0.77 -19.46
N ALA A 181 20.44 -1.84 -20.21
CA ALA A 181 19.57 -2.92 -19.81
C ALA A 181 20.04 -3.70 -18.56
N ARG A 182 21.29 -3.51 -18.11
CA ARG A 182 21.83 -4.16 -16.90
C ARG A 182 21.19 -3.63 -15.60
N LEU A 183 20.54 -2.48 -15.64
CA LEU A 183 19.75 -1.91 -14.53
C LEU A 183 18.25 -2.30 -14.57
N GLU A 184 17.82 -3.21 -15.46
CA GLU A 184 16.40 -3.58 -15.63
C GLU A 184 15.77 -4.61 -14.65
N PRO A 185 16.41 -5.29 -13.67
CA PRO A 185 15.81 -6.50 -13.06
C PRO A 185 14.53 -6.24 -12.24
N LEU A 186 14.31 -5.04 -11.70
CA LEU A 186 13.20 -4.75 -10.78
C LEU A 186 11.92 -4.20 -11.42
N ARG A 187 11.93 -3.74 -12.68
CA ARG A 187 10.76 -3.10 -13.31
C ARG A 187 9.64 -4.09 -13.69
N PHE A 188 8.38 -3.81 -13.32
CA PHE A 188 7.23 -4.65 -13.70
C PHE A 188 5.94 -3.83 -13.93
N VAL A 189 4.98 -4.41 -14.65
CA VAL A 189 3.69 -3.77 -14.92
C VAL A 189 2.66 -4.26 -13.92
N MET A 190 2.13 -3.37 -13.08
CA MET A 190 0.93 -3.68 -12.30
C MET A 190 -0.29 -3.69 -13.24
N SER A 191 -0.94 -4.85 -13.32
CA SER A 191 -2.25 -4.98 -13.93
C SER A 191 -3.32 -4.66 -12.90
N ASP A 192 -3.92 -3.46 -12.96
CA ASP A 192 -5.15 -3.19 -12.22
C ASP A 192 -6.18 -4.32 -12.48
N PRO A 193 -6.94 -4.78 -11.47
CA PRO A 193 -8.01 -5.73 -11.69
C PRO A 193 -9.00 -5.14 -12.70
N LEU A 194 -9.29 -5.91 -13.77
CA LEU A 194 -10.03 -5.47 -14.96
C LEU A 194 -11.26 -4.61 -14.61
N THR A 195 -11.11 -3.29 -14.70
CA THR A 195 -12.19 -2.29 -14.57
C THR A 195 -12.99 -2.19 -15.87
N ASP A 196 -13.29 -3.37 -16.44
CA ASP A 196 -14.05 -3.50 -17.66
C ASP A 196 -15.49 -3.04 -17.40
N LYS A 197 -15.94 -2.00 -18.12
CA LYS A 197 -17.17 -1.23 -17.79
C LYS A 197 -18.47 -1.98 -18.14
N LYS A 198 -18.40 -3.30 -18.22
CA LYS A 198 -19.50 -4.26 -18.38
C LYS A 198 -19.42 -5.44 -17.39
N ALA A 199 -18.45 -5.47 -16.48
CA ALA A 199 -18.35 -6.47 -15.44
C ALA A 199 -19.54 -6.36 -14.47
N THR A 200 -20.32 -7.44 -14.34
CA THR A 200 -21.47 -7.50 -13.42
C THR A 200 -21.01 -7.36 -11.96
N LYS A 201 -21.87 -6.84 -11.07
CA LYS A 201 -21.54 -6.56 -9.65
C LYS A 201 -20.91 -7.76 -8.91
N THR A 202 -21.20 -8.99 -9.35
CA THR A 202 -20.61 -10.26 -8.88
C THR A 202 -19.11 -10.41 -9.10
N GLN A 203 -18.48 -9.64 -10.01
CA GLN A 203 -17.03 -9.71 -10.28
C GLN A 203 -16.19 -8.73 -9.44
N MET A 204 -16.81 -7.74 -8.80
CA MET A 204 -16.11 -6.74 -7.96
C MET A 204 -15.58 -7.32 -6.63
N THR A 205 -15.76 -8.62 -6.40
CA THR A 205 -15.23 -9.39 -5.25
C THR A 205 -13.84 -9.97 -5.51
N LYS A 206 -13.30 -9.89 -6.73
CA LYS A 206 -11.90 -10.25 -7.01
C LYS A 206 -10.99 -9.14 -6.50
N GLY A 207 -10.27 -9.42 -5.40
CA GLY A 207 -9.36 -8.48 -4.74
C GLY A 207 -8.10 -8.14 -5.55
N THR A 208 -7.25 -7.30 -4.97
CA THR A 208 -6.01 -6.80 -5.58
C THR A 208 -5.10 -7.95 -6.01
N CYS A 209 -4.81 -8.01 -7.31
CA CYS A 209 -3.90 -9.00 -7.89
C CYS A 209 -2.57 -8.32 -8.27
N TYR A 210 -1.47 -8.77 -7.68
CA TYR A 210 -0.15 -8.18 -7.89
C TYR A 210 0.62 -8.99 -8.94
N ARG A 211 0.98 -8.38 -10.07
CA ARG A 211 1.71 -9.05 -11.14
C ARG A 211 3.12 -8.47 -11.28
N VAL A 212 4.13 -9.31 -11.15
CA VAL A 212 5.55 -8.94 -11.14
C VAL A 212 6.31 -9.82 -12.12
N GLY A 213 6.24 -9.47 -13.41
CA GLY A 213 6.88 -10.21 -14.49
C GLY A 213 6.30 -11.63 -14.64
N ALA A 214 7.08 -12.64 -14.22
CA ALA A 214 6.67 -14.05 -14.23
C ALA A 214 5.83 -14.48 -13.00
N LEU A 215 5.73 -13.63 -11.98
CA LEU A 215 4.94 -13.85 -10.76
C LEU A 215 3.57 -13.16 -10.86
N CYS A 216 2.52 -13.79 -10.32
CA CYS A 216 1.18 -13.23 -10.20
C CYS A 216 0.56 -13.66 -8.86
N VAL A 217 0.52 -12.77 -7.87
CA VAL A 217 -0.12 -13.02 -6.56
C VAL A 217 -1.62 -12.74 -6.65
N GLN A 218 -2.45 -13.77 -6.44
CA GLN A 218 -3.92 -13.65 -6.46
C GLN A 218 -4.53 -13.40 -5.08
N ASN A 219 -3.84 -13.82 -4.01
CA ASN A 219 -4.29 -13.59 -2.63
C ASN A 219 -3.08 -13.36 -1.71
N LEU A 220 -3.15 -12.33 -0.86
CA LEU A 220 -2.14 -12.07 0.17
C LEU A 220 -2.33 -12.94 1.43
N GLY A 221 -3.52 -13.54 1.64
CA GLY A 221 -3.80 -14.36 2.83
C GLY A 221 -4.05 -13.55 4.11
N THR A 222 -3.94 -14.21 5.28
CA THR A 222 -4.20 -13.61 6.60
C THR A 222 -3.09 -13.90 7.62
N ILE A 223 -2.71 -12.87 8.39
CA ILE A 223 -1.68 -12.96 9.43
C ILE A 223 -2.19 -13.80 10.62
N GLN A 224 -1.38 -14.76 11.06
CA GLN A 224 -1.70 -15.61 12.21
C GLN A 224 -1.26 -14.95 13.53
N VAL A 225 -2.21 -14.32 14.22
CA VAL A 225 -1.94 -13.53 15.42
C VAL A 225 -1.46 -14.42 16.58
N GLY A 226 -0.24 -14.16 17.06
CA GLY A 226 0.34 -14.87 18.22
C GLY A 226 0.89 -16.26 17.92
N ASN A 227 1.22 -16.55 16.65
CA ASN A 227 1.90 -17.78 16.24
C ASN A 227 3.16 -17.44 15.43
N ASP A 228 4.33 -17.62 16.05
CA ASP A 228 5.65 -17.28 15.49
C ASP A 228 6.06 -18.17 14.30
N SER A 229 5.45 -19.36 14.15
CA SER A 229 5.73 -20.28 13.05
C SER A 229 5.31 -19.72 11.67
N PHE A 230 4.55 -18.63 11.61
CA PHE A 230 4.09 -17.97 10.38
C PHE A 230 4.89 -16.70 9.99
N HIS A 231 6.06 -16.48 10.57
CA HIS A 231 7.01 -15.47 10.09
C HIS A 231 8.47 -15.87 10.33
N THR A 232 9.39 -15.14 9.72
CA THR A 232 10.79 -15.06 10.12
C THR A 232 11.11 -13.61 10.52
N ARG A 233 12.38 -13.30 10.81
CA ARG A 233 12.82 -11.92 11.01
C ARG A 233 12.70 -11.04 9.75
N SER A 234 12.55 -11.64 8.56
CA SER A 234 12.57 -10.93 7.26
C SER A 234 11.39 -11.22 6.33
N THR A 235 10.58 -12.25 6.61
CA THR A 235 9.52 -12.72 5.71
C THR A 235 8.25 -13.04 6.49
N LEU A 236 7.09 -12.60 6.00
CA LEU A 236 5.77 -12.98 6.50
C LEU A 236 5.22 -14.17 5.71
N TYR A 237 4.53 -15.10 6.37
CA TYR A 237 3.87 -16.27 5.75
C TYR A 237 2.36 -16.27 6.04
N PRO A 238 1.52 -15.43 5.40
CA PRO A 238 0.11 -15.38 5.75
C PRO A 238 -0.64 -16.63 5.27
N LEU A 239 -1.55 -17.12 6.11
CA LEU A 239 -2.36 -18.29 5.79
C LEU A 239 -3.33 -17.99 4.64
N GLY A 240 -3.38 -18.88 3.65
CA GLY A 240 -4.20 -18.70 2.44
C GLY A 240 -3.59 -17.77 1.39
N TYR A 241 -2.33 -17.34 1.55
CA TYR A 241 -1.57 -16.69 0.47
C TYR A 241 -1.55 -17.59 -0.76
N ARG A 242 -1.75 -17.00 -1.95
CA ARG A 242 -1.76 -17.68 -3.25
C ARG A 242 -1.07 -16.81 -4.29
N SER A 243 -0.06 -17.38 -4.95
CA SER A 243 0.55 -16.84 -6.15
C SER A 243 0.67 -17.88 -7.25
N THR A 244 0.87 -17.46 -8.49
CA THR A 244 1.40 -18.32 -9.55
C THR A 244 2.70 -17.78 -10.09
N ARG A 245 3.62 -18.68 -10.48
CA ARG A 245 4.89 -18.33 -11.13
C ARG A 245 5.10 -19.15 -12.40
N LEU A 246 5.44 -18.48 -13.51
CA LEU A 246 5.90 -19.15 -14.73
C LEU A 246 7.35 -19.60 -14.55
N PHE A 247 7.63 -20.89 -14.74
CA PHE A 247 8.97 -21.48 -14.64
C PHE A 247 9.13 -22.67 -15.61
N TRP A 248 10.27 -23.35 -15.62
CA TRP A 248 10.47 -24.57 -16.42
C TRP A 248 9.55 -25.71 -15.95
N SER A 249 9.01 -26.50 -16.87
CA SER A 249 8.17 -27.66 -16.54
C SER A 249 8.99 -28.78 -15.87
N ALA A 250 8.40 -29.43 -14.87
CA ALA A 250 8.98 -30.59 -14.18
C ALA A 250 8.61 -31.93 -14.83
N THR A 251 7.81 -31.92 -15.90
CA THR A 251 7.38 -33.11 -16.67
C THR A 251 7.79 -33.05 -18.14
N ASN A 252 7.94 -31.86 -18.72
CA ASN A 252 8.21 -31.65 -20.14
C ASN A 252 9.50 -30.85 -20.35
N VAL A 253 10.52 -31.47 -20.95
CA VAL A 253 11.81 -30.80 -21.24
C VAL A 253 11.61 -29.63 -22.20
N GLU A 254 12.38 -28.56 -22.00
CA GLU A 254 12.33 -27.28 -22.76
C GLU A 254 11.00 -26.51 -22.70
N GLN A 255 9.96 -27.04 -22.06
CA GLN A 255 8.68 -26.37 -21.87
C GLN A 255 8.63 -25.54 -20.58
N ARG A 256 7.66 -24.62 -20.52
CA ARG A 256 7.37 -23.81 -19.32
C ARG A 256 5.98 -24.10 -18.79
N ALA A 257 5.89 -24.20 -17.47
CA ALA A 257 4.68 -24.42 -16.72
C ALA A 257 4.36 -23.23 -15.81
N LEU A 258 3.08 -23.02 -15.54
CA LEU A 258 2.65 -22.23 -14.38
C LEU A 258 2.69 -23.13 -13.15
N TYR A 259 3.21 -22.61 -12.05
CA TYR A 259 3.20 -23.24 -10.74
C TYR A 259 2.35 -22.40 -9.80
N GLU A 260 1.30 -22.98 -9.24
CA GLU A 260 0.51 -22.35 -8.18
C GLU A 260 1.16 -22.61 -6.81
N CYS A 261 1.55 -21.53 -6.13
CA CYS A 261 2.22 -21.53 -4.84
C CYS A 261 1.23 -21.08 -3.75
N GLU A 262 0.99 -21.93 -2.76
CA GLU A 262 0.02 -21.69 -1.68
C GLU A 262 0.67 -21.85 -0.30
N ILE A 263 0.31 -20.98 0.65
CA ILE A 263 0.62 -21.17 2.07
C ILE A 263 -0.65 -21.69 2.75
N VAL A 264 -0.67 -22.97 3.10
CA VAL A 264 -1.81 -23.62 3.77
C VAL A 264 -1.45 -23.98 5.22
N ASN A 265 -2.40 -24.47 6.00
CA ASN A 265 -2.12 -24.98 7.35
C ASN A 265 -1.67 -26.44 7.28
N ASP A 266 -0.62 -26.80 8.00
CA ASP A 266 -0.28 -28.19 8.23
C ASP A 266 -1.32 -28.84 9.17
N ASN A 267 -2.14 -29.72 8.59
CA ASN A 267 -3.12 -30.53 9.33
C ASN A 267 -2.59 -31.94 9.67
N SER A 268 -1.37 -32.31 9.25
CA SER A 268 -0.85 -33.68 9.38
C SER A 268 -0.54 -34.07 10.82
N HIS A 269 -0.09 -33.10 11.63
CA HIS A 269 0.32 -33.31 13.02
C HIS A 269 -0.81 -33.25 14.04
N ASN A 270 -2.06 -33.55 13.65
CA ASN A 270 -3.23 -33.55 14.54
C ASN A 270 -3.30 -34.77 15.50
N LYS A 271 -2.15 -35.20 16.03
CA LYS A 271 -2.03 -36.04 17.23
C LYS A 271 -2.05 -35.13 18.46
N ALA A 272 -2.72 -35.59 19.52
CA ALA A 272 -3.24 -34.78 20.63
C ALA A 272 -2.21 -34.12 21.59
N THR A 273 -0.97 -33.83 21.16
CA THR A 273 0.12 -33.31 22.00
C THR A 273 0.73 -31.98 21.56
N THR A 274 0.43 -31.48 20.35
CA THR A 274 0.91 -30.16 19.88
C THR A 274 -0.20 -29.38 19.18
N THR A 275 -0.82 -28.42 19.88
CA THR A 275 -1.93 -27.59 19.40
C THR A 275 -1.54 -26.42 18.49
N THR A 276 -0.25 -26.27 18.15
CA THR A 276 0.25 -25.14 17.36
C THR A 276 0.21 -25.43 15.86
N SER A 277 -0.72 -24.76 15.17
CA SER A 277 -0.78 -24.65 13.71
C SER A 277 0.56 -24.20 13.10
N ARG A 278 0.89 -24.66 11.89
CA ARG A 278 2.13 -24.31 11.17
C ARG A 278 1.85 -24.07 9.68
N PRO A 279 2.64 -23.23 8.99
CA PRO A 279 2.53 -23.11 7.54
C PRO A 279 3.02 -24.38 6.85
N LEU A 280 2.35 -24.75 5.76
CA LEU A 280 2.76 -25.77 4.81
C LEU A 280 2.84 -25.12 3.43
N PHE A 281 4.00 -25.19 2.80
CA PHE A 281 4.30 -24.51 1.54
C PHE A 281 4.04 -25.46 0.38
N LYS A 282 2.90 -25.28 -0.28
CA LYS A 282 2.45 -26.10 -1.41
C LYS A 282 2.83 -25.46 -2.74
N ILE A 283 3.32 -26.26 -3.68
CA ILE A 283 3.56 -25.87 -5.07
C ILE A 283 2.87 -26.87 -6.00
N THR A 284 1.97 -26.40 -6.85
CA THR A 284 1.17 -27.22 -7.79
C THR A 284 1.51 -26.85 -9.23
N PRO A 285 2.28 -27.66 -9.98
CA PRO A 285 2.42 -27.49 -11.42
C PRO A 285 1.05 -27.62 -12.14
N CYS A 286 0.73 -26.69 -13.03
CA CYS A 286 -0.51 -26.74 -13.83
C CYS A 286 -0.49 -27.83 -14.92
N ASP A 287 0.67 -28.42 -15.21
CA ASP A 287 0.89 -29.53 -16.14
C ASP A 287 1.14 -30.87 -15.43
N ASP A 288 1.03 -30.91 -14.09
CA ASP A 288 1.20 -32.09 -13.23
C ASP A 288 0.38 -31.92 -11.92
N MET A 289 -0.91 -31.56 -12.09
CA MET A 289 -1.79 -31.15 -10.99
C MET A 289 -2.03 -32.23 -9.92
N ASP A 290 -1.93 -33.50 -10.30
CA ASP A 290 -2.15 -34.64 -9.40
C ASP A 290 -0.97 -34.90 -8.44
N ASN A 291 0.22 -34.35 -8.72
CA ASN A 291 1.42 -34.53 -7.91
C ASN A 291 1.92 -33.20 -7.29
N PRO A 292 1.14 -32.49 -6.45
CA PRO A 292 1.61 -31.29 -5.77
C PRO A 292 2.83 -31.57 -4.87
N ILE A 293 3.65 -30.54 -4.69
CA ILE A 293 4.88 -30.53 -3.91
C ILE A 293 4.60 -29.84 -2.56
N TYR A 294 5.18 -30.33 -1.46
CA TYR A 294 4.92 -29.81 -0.11
C TYR A 294 6.22 -29.65 0.70
N GLY A 295 6.49 -28.45 1.22
CA GLY A 295 7.62 -28.16 2.10
C GLY A 295 7.20 -27.61 3.46
N ALA A 296 7.96 -27.93 4.51
CA ALA A 296 7.78 -27.32 5.83
C ALA A 296 8.30 -25.87 5.87
N THR A 297 9.28 -25.54 5.03
CA THR A 297 9.70 -24.18 4.70
C THR A 297 9.53 -23.90 3.20
N PRO A 298 9.57 -22.63 2.76
CA PRO A 298 9.56 -22.28 1.34
C PRO A 298 10.72 -22.93 0.57
N ASN A 299 11.88 -23.11 1.22
CA ASN A 299 13.07 -23.70 0.61
C ASN A 299 12.94 -25.21 0.40
N ASP A 300 12.26 -25.93 1.31
CA ASP A 300 12.03 -27.38 1.16
C ASP A 300 11.17 -27.70 -0.07
N ALA A 301 10.12 -26.88 -0.30
CA ALA A 301 9.27 -27.00 -1.47
C ALA A 301 10.07 -26.77 -2.78
N ILE A 302 10.96 -25.77 -2.80
CA ILE A 302 11.84 -25.52 -3.96
C ILE A 302 12.94 -26.57 -4.10
N HIS A 303 13.44 -27.16 -3.02
CA HIS A 303 14.37 -28.29 -3.09
C HIS A 303 13.72 -29.52 -3.73
N GLN A 304 12.45 -29.81 -3.43
CA GLN A 304 11.69 -30.87 -4.10
C GLN A 304 11.41 -30.56 -5.57
N LEU A 305 10.98 -29.33 -5.91
CA LEU A 305 10.78 -28.90 -7.29
C LEU A 305 12.07 -29.03 -8.12
N ARG A 306 13.19 -28.56 -7.58
CA ARG A 306 14.51 -28.71 -8.22
C ARG A 306 14.90 -30.17 -8.38
N SER A 307 14.56 -31.04 -7.43
CA SER A 307 14.83 -32.49 -7.54
C SER A 307 14.13 -33.10 -8.75
N ARG A 308 12.83 -32.77 -8.97
CA ARG A 308 12.09 -33.21 -10.17
C ARG A 308 12.73 -32.67 -11.46
N LEU A 309 13.04 -31.38 -11.51
CA LEU A 309 13.67 -30.73 -12.67
C LEU A 309 15.04 -31.33 -13.02
N VAL A 310 15.88 -31.59 -12.03
CA VAL A 310 17.19 -32.22 -12.24
C VAL A 310 17.02 -33.64 -12.79
N GLY A 311 16.17 -34.47 -12.16
CA GLY A 311 15.89 -35.82 -12.65
C GLY A 311 15.29 -35.87 -14.06
N LEU A 312 14.43 -34.92 -14.43
CA LEU A 312 13.87 -34.81 -15.78
C LEU A 312 14.96 -34.52 -16.81
N TYR A 313 15.77 -33.47 -16.60
CA TYR A 313 16.79 -33.05 -17.56
C TYR A 313 17.98 -34.05 -17.64
N GLU A 314 18.28 -34.76 -16.55
CA GLU A 314 19.29 -35.83 -16.55
C GLU A 314 18.81 -37.10 -17.27
N SER A 315 17.57 -37.56 -17.01
CA SER A 315 17.01 -38.73 -17.69
C SER A 315 16.88 -38.53 -19.21
N HIS A 316 16.53 -37.32 -19.66
CA HIS A 316 16.49 -36.96 -21.08
C HIS A 316 17.86 -36.60 -21.68
N ARG A 317 18.93 -36.57 -20.88
CA ARG A 317 20.29 -36.13 -21.27
C ARG A 317 20.33 -34.75 -21.94
N ALA A 318 19.42 -33.85 -21.55
CA ALA A 318 19.21 -32.55 -22.21
C ALA A 318 20.44 -31.61 -22.18
N PHE A 319 21.39 -31.85 -21.26
CA PHE A 319 22.67 -31.15 -21.17
C PHE A 319 23.88 -32.04 -21.54
N ALA A 320 23.73 -33.02 -22.43
CA ALA A 320 24.84 -33.86 -22.88
C ALA A 320 26.03 -33.02 -23.42
N GLY A 321 27.14 -33.00 -22.66
CA GLY A 321 28.33 -32.20 -22.97
C GLY A 321 28.37 -30.80 -22.35
N SER A 322 27.42 -30.44 -21.47
CA SER A 322 27.41 -29.15 -20.75
C SER A 322 26.93 -29.29 -19.29
N THR A 323 27.20 -28.28 -18.47
CA THR A 323 26.81 -28.30 -17.05
C THR A 323 25.32 -28.01 -16.89
N ASN A 324 24.56 -28.92 -16.29
CA ASN A 324 23.16 -28.70 -15.92
C ASN A 324 23.03 -27.45 -15.03
N PRO A 325 22.35 -26.37 -15.46
CA PRO A 325 22.30 -25.09 -14.74
C PRO A 325 21.55 -25.16 -13.41
N PHE A 326 20.73 -26.20 -13.19
CA PHE A 326 19.95 -26.38 -11.97
C PHE A 326 20.73 -27.02 -10.81
N THR A 327 21.92 -27.59 -11.04
CA THR A 327 22.70 -28.27 -9.99
C THR A 327 23.59 -27.31 -9.19
N ASN A 328 24.12 -26.27 -9.83
CA ASN A 328 25.05 -25.32 -9.21
C ASN A 328 24.35 -24.41 -8.18
N ARG A 329 24.95 -24.18 -7.01
CA ARG A 329 24.39 -23.32 -5.95
C ARG A 329 24.37 -21.83 -6.30
N THR A 330 25.32 -21.35 -7.11
CA THR A 330 25.40 -19.92 -7.44
C THR A 330 24.28 -19.46 -8.37
N SER A 331 23.76 -20.37 -9.21
CA SER A 331 22.69 -20.06 -10.16
C SER A 331 21.32 -19.89 -9.50
N TRP A 332 21.12 -20.32 -8.25
CA TRP A 332 19.83 -20.30 -7.58
C TRP A 332 19.26 -18.88 -7.46
N TYR A 333 20.12 -17.88 -7.21
CA TYR A 333 19.73 -16.46 -7.22
C TYR A 333 19.25 -16.02 -8.60
N SER A 334 20.04 -16.32 -9.64
CA SER A 334 19.74 -15.95 -11.05
C SER A 334 18.46 -16.60 -11.60
N TYR A 335 18.08 -17.77 -11.10
CA TYR A 335 16.84 -18.48 -11.48
C TYR A 335 15.69 -18.30 -10.48
N GLY A 336 15.86 -17.51 -9.42
CA GLY A 336 14.82 -17.31 -8.40
C GLY A 336 14.49 -18.55 -7.57
N LEU A 337 15.38 -19.54 -7.50
CA LEU A 337 15.25 -20.81 -6.76
C LEU A 337 15.53 -20.65 -5.25
N LEU A 338 15.12 -19.52 -4.68
CA LEU A 338 15.04 -19.27 -3.24
C LEU A 338 13.56 -19.30 -2.86
N GLY A 339 13.20 -20.06 -1.84
CA GLY A 339 11.80 -20.34 -1.47
C GLY A 339 10.92 -19.10 -1.40
N ASP A 340 11.26 -18.19 -0.48
CA ASP A 340 10.53 -16.96 -0.21
C ASP A 340 10.35 -16.10 -1.49
N HIS A 341 11.38 -16.06 -2.35
CA HIS A 341 11.36 -15.30 -3.60
C HIS A 341 10.53 -16.01 -4.69
N PHE A 342 10.58 -17.33 -4.77
CA PHE A 342 9.77 -18.11 -5.72
C PHE A 342 8.27 -17.95 -5.41
N PHE A 343 7.88 -18.06 -4.13
CA PHE A 343 6.52 -17.74 -3.68
C PHE A 343 6.16 -16.26 -3.90
N GLY A 344 7.15 -15.36 -3.91
CA GLY A 344 7.02 -13.95 -4.22
C GLY A 344 7.05 -13.02 -2.99
N LEU A 345 7.22 -13.57 -1.80
CA LEU A 345 7.08 -12.89 -0.51
C LEU A 345 8.13 -11.80 -0.29
N THR A 346 9.35 -12.01 -0.80
CA THR A 346 10.47 -11.05 -0.72
C THR A 346 10.58 -10.12 -1.94
N VAL A 347 9.58 -10.11 -2.82
CA VAL A 347 9.50 -9.11 -3.90
C VAL A 347 9.00 -7.80 -3.29
N PRO A 348 9.68 -6.65 -3.43
CA PRO A 348 9.43 -5.46 -2.59
C PRO A 348 7.98 -4.95 -2.55
N VAL A 349 7.27 -4.94 -3.69
CA VAL A 349 5.85 -4.53 -3.74
C VAL A 349 4.92 -5.52 -3.01
N ILE A 350 5.28 -6.80 -2.98
CA ILE A 350 4.56 -7.86 -2.27
C ILE A 350 4.88 -7.77 -0.78
N GLY A 351 6.15 -7.63 -0.41
CA GLY A 351 6.57 -7.39 0.99
C GLY A 351 5.86 -6.19 1.60
N ALA A 352 5.84 -5.04 0.90
CA ALA A 352 5.11 -3.85 1.33
C ALA A 352 3.60 -4.11 1.47
N ALA A 353 2.98 -4.85 0.54
CA ALA A 353 1.57 -5.23 0.64
C ALA A 353 1.29 -6.17 1.84
N LEU A 354 2.18 -7.13 2.11
CA LEU A 354 2.12 -8.03 3.27
C LEU A 354 2.24 -7.27 4.60
N GLU A 355 3.13 -6.27 4.67
CA GLU A 355 3.27 -5.36 5.82
C GLU A 355 1.99 -4.54 6.08
N THR A 356 1.22 -4.20 5.06
CA THR A 356 -0.06 -3.48 5.21
C THR A 356 -1.25 -4.36 5.63
N LEU A 357 -1.07 -5.68 5.77
CA LEU A 357 -2.17 -6.58 6.15
C LEU A 357 -2.67 -6.31 7.58
N PRO A 358 -3.98 -6.51 7.84
CA PRO A 358 -4.52 -6.53 9.20
C PRO A 358 -3.70 -7.45 10.11
N TYR A 359 -3.38 -6.93 11.30
CA TYR A 359 -2.55 -7.59 12.32
C TYR A 359 -1.08 -7.87 11.95
N ALA A 360 -0.55 -7.44 10.81
CA ALA A 360 0.87 -7.61 10.46
C ALA A 360 1.81 -7.10 11.58
N ALA A 361 1.50 -5.94 12.16
CA ALA A 361 2.25 -5.35 13.29
C ALA A 361 2.31 -6.24 14.56
N THR A 362 1.45 -7.25 14.70
CA THR A 362 1.52 -8.21 15.83
C THR A 362 2.74 -9.13 15.74
N THR A 363 3.26 -9.40 14.53
CA THR A 363 4.45 -10.25 14.31
C THR A 363 5.75 -9.59 14.76
N ALA A 364 5.78 -8.27 14.83
CA ALA A 364 6.90 -7.46 15.31
C ALA A 364 6.92 -7.27 16.84
N LEU A 365 5.94 -7.81 17.57
CA LEU A 365 5.89 -7.73 19.03
C LEU A 365 6.80 -8.81 19.64
N GLN A 366 7.86 -8.37 20.33
CA GLN A 366 8.74 -9.26 21.09
C GLN A 366 8.05 -9.72 22.38
N ASP A 367 7.96 -11.04 22.60
CA ASP A 367 7.61 -11.62 23.90
C ASP A 367 8.17 -13.06 24.04
N ALA A 368 7.84 -13.72 25.15
CA ALA A 368 8.34 -15.07 25.49
C ALA A 368 7.83 -16.19 24.56
N GLN A 369 6.91 -15.91 23.63
CA GLN A 369 6.47 -16.81 22.56
C GLN A 369 6.83 -16.29 21.16
N ASN A 370 7.54 -15.16 21.06
CA ASN A 370 8.08 -14.61 19.81
C ASN A 370 9.50 -14.07 20.05
N PRO A 371 10.51 -14.94 20.18
CA PRO A 371 11.89 -14.54 20.43
C PRO A 371 12.56 -13.88 19.22
N TYR A 372 12.00 -14.08 18.02
CA TYR A 372 12.52 -13.57 16.74
C TYR A 372 11.44 -12.78 15.99
N PRO A 373 11.03 -11.61 16.52
CA PRO A 373 9.99 -10.79 15.90
C PRO A 373 10.38 -10.37 14.47
N TYR A 374 9.37 -10.26 13.62
CA TYR A 374 9.51 -9.77 12.24
C TYR A 374 9.97 -8.31 12.22
N ALA A 375 10.96 -7.99 11.39
CA ALA A 375 11.43 -6.64 11.17
C ALA A 375 10.83 -6.08 9.88
N PHE A 376 9.97 -5.07 10.01
CA PHE A 376 9.42 -4.31 8.89
C PHE A 376 10.56 -3.65 8.10
N CYS A 377 10.55 -3.83 6.78
CA CYS A 377 11.59 -3.41 5.86
C CYS A 377 11.10 -2.48 4.74
N HIS A 378 9.78 -2.28 4.58
CA HIS A 378 9.22 -1.35 3.58
C HIS A 378 8.51 -0.14 4.20
N THR A 379 7.71 -0.29 5.24
CA THR A 379 6.97 0.79 5.92
C THR A 379 6.96 0.56 7.43
N LEU A 380 7.75 1.34 8.18
CA LEU A 380 7.81 1.24 9.63
C LEU A 380 6.44 1.54 10.28
N PRO A 381 5.89 0.65 11.14
CA PRO A 381 4.61 0.89 11.79
C PRO A 381 4.67 2.09 12.74
N THR A 382 3.59 2.87 12.80
CA THR A 382 3.49 3.98 13.74
C THR A 382 3.38 3.49 15.19
N PRO A 383 3.75 4.31 16.20
CA PRO A 383 3.59 3.94 17.61
C PRO A 383 2.15 3.56 17.99
N ALA A 384 1.15 4.18 17.35
CA ALA A 384 -0.26 3.83 17.54
C ALA A 384 -0.58 2.41 17.05
N MET A 385 -0.05 2.01 15.88
CA MET A 385 -0.20 0.65 15.34
C MET A 385 0.43 -0.41 16.26
N PHE A 386 1.53 -0.08 16.95
CA PHE A 386 2.12 -0.98 17.94
C PHE A 386 1.26 -1.14 19.21
N GLU A 387 0.62 -0.08 19.70
CA GLU A 387 -0.33 -0.21 20.83
C GLU A 387 -1.61 -0.96 20.45
N ASP A 388 -2.17 -0.68 19.27
CA ASP A 388 -3.30 -1.46 18.74
C ASP A 388 -2.92 -2.93 18.54
N ALA A 389 -1.72 -3.23 18.02
CA ALA A 389 -1.22 -4.60 17.89
C ALA A 389 -1.06 -5.30 19.24
N LYS A 390 -0.54 -4.64 20.28
CA LYS A 390 -0.49 -5.20 21.65
C LYS A 390 -1.89 -5.54 22.16
N HIS A 391 -2.85 -4.66 21.89
CA HIS A 391 -4.25 -4.83 22.28
C HIS A 391 -4.96 -5.95 21.48
N ASP A 392 -4.66 -6.11 20.20
CA ASP A 392 -5.15 -7.21 19.37
C ASP A 392 -4.55 -8.55 19.80
N LEU A 393 -3.23 -8.65 19.97
CA LEU A 393 -2.55 -9.85 20.47
C LEU A 393 -3.10 -10.28 21.85
N LYS A 394 -3.34 -9.31 22.74
CA LYS A 394 -4.00 -9.57 24.03
C LYS A 394 -5.44 -10.09 23.84
N ARG A 395 -6.23 -9.51 22.94
CA ARG A 395 -7.59 -9.99 22.63
C ARG A 395 -7.57 -11.43 22.07
N HIS A 396 -6.70 -11.72 21.11
CA HIS A 396 -6.54 -13.06 20.52
C HIS A 396 -6.09 -14.10 21.55
N ARG A 397 -5.10 -13.81 22.40
CA ARG A 397 -4.65 -14.75 23.45
C ARG A 397 -5.77 -15.11 24.43
N VAL A 398 -6.52 -14.13 24.91
CA VAL A 398 -7.64 -14.40 25.82
C VAL A 398 -8.76 -15.17 25.08
N ALA A 399 -9.05 -14.82 23.82
CA ALA A 399 -10.05 -15.52 23.00
C ALA A 399 -9.71 -17.00 22.77
N ASN A 400 -8.47 -17.31 22.43
CA ASN A 400 -8.00 -18.69 22.24
C ASN A 400 -8.07 -19.50 23.55
N ALA A 401 -7.66 -18.91 24.68
CA ALA A 401 -7.76 -19.56 25.99
C ALA A 401 -9.23 -19.82 26.38
N HIS A 402 -10.16 -18.90 26.06
CA HIS A 402 -11.58 -19.14 26.28
C HIS A 402 -12.14 -20.23 25.36
N ALA A 403 -11.76 -20.27 24.09
CA ALA A 403 -12.16 -21.31 23.15
C ALA A 403 -11.72 -22.71 23.63
N GLN A 404 -10.50 -22.84 24.18
CA GLN A 404 -10.00 -24.06 24.82
C GLN A 404 -10.77 -24.49 26.09
N HIS A 405 -11.61 -23.61 26.64
CA HIS A 405 -12.44 -23.88 27.82
C HIS A 405 -13.96 -23.86 27.51
N SER A 406 -14.36 -23.59 26.26
CA SER A 406 -15.76 -23.61 25.85
C SER A 406 -16.20 -25.03 25.51
N SER A 407 -17.39 -25.41 25.97
CA SER A 407 -17.89 -26.79 25.90
C SER A 407 -18.54 -27.16 24.55
N GLY A 408 -18.43 -26.29 23.53
CA GLY A 408 -18.93 -26.52 22.16
C GLY A 408 -20.46 -26.60 22.00
N CYS A 409 -21.23 -26.77 23.08
CA CYS A 409 -22.68 -26.73 23.06
C CYS A 409 -23.20 -25.29 22.87
N ALA A 410 -24.44 -25.14 22.38
CA ALA A 410 -25.03 -23.87 21.93
C ALA A 410 -25.40 -22.86 23.05
N ARG A 411 -24.55 -22.72 24.06
CA ARG A 411 -24.62 -21.67 25.08
C ARG A 411 -23.90 -20.44 24.51
N THR A 412 -24.57 -19.29 24.51
CA THR A 412 -23.91 -18.02 24.18
C THR A 412 -22.98 -17.62 25.34
N ASP A 413 -21.73 -18.08 25.30
CA ASP A 413 -20.71 -17.64 26.24
C ASP A 413 -20.61 -16.09 26.18
N GLY A 414 -20.64 -15.47 27.37
CA GLY A 414 -21.21 -14.13 27.52
C GLY A 414 -20.46 -13.00 26.80
N PHE A 415 -21.19 -11.91 26.51
CA PHE A 415 -20.74 -10.68 25.84
C PHE A 415 -19.73 -9.84 26.67
N ALA A 416 -18.87 -10.47 27.46
CA ALA A 416 -17.88 -9.84 28.35
C ALA A 416 -16.70 -9.22 27.59
N TRP A 417 -16.35 -9.79 26.43
CA TRP A 417 -15.24 -9.43 25.55
C TRP A 417 -15.09 -7.94 25.27
N HIS A 418 -16.22 -7.25 25.08
CA HIS A 418 -16.21 -5.85 24.71
C HIS A 418 -15.77 -4.90 25.85
N LYS A 419 -15.58 -5.41 27.07
CA LYS A 419 -15.09 -4.64 28.23
C LYS A 419 -13.62 -4.24 28.16
N LEU A 420 -12.79 -4.77 27.24
CA LEU A 420 -11.41 -4.30 27.09
C LEU A 420 -11.30 -2.83 26.65
N LYS A 421 -12.40 -2.18 26.24
CA LYS A 421 -12.54 -0.72 26.34
C LYS A 421 -12.79 -0.28 27.78
N THR A 422 -11.82 -0.55 28.67
CA THR A 422 -11.81 -0.03 30.04
C THR A 422 -11.61 1.48 30.02
N LYS A 423 -12.68 2.24 30.29
CA LYS A 423 -12.52 3.52 30.98
C LYS A 423 -11.91 3.25 32.37
N PRO A 424 -11.16 4.20 32.95
CA PRO A 424 -10.57 4.04 34.28
C PRO A 424 -11.64 3.73 35.33
N ASP A 425 -11.26 2.95 36.35
CA ASP A 425 -12.19 2.34 37.30
C ASP A 425 -13.01 3.36 38.10
N GLY A 426 -14.31 3.07 38.25
CA GLY A 426 -15.25 3.95 38.92
C GLY A 426 -16.62 3.32 39.18
N VAL A 427 -16.84 2.93 40.43
CA VAL A 427 -18.18 2.72 41.05
C VAL A 427 -19.04 1.59 40.44
N ALA A 428 -18.79 0.36 40.88
CA ALA A 428 -19.72 -0.76 40.72
C ALA A 428 -20.95 -0.63 41.66
N LYS A 429 -21.93 0.21 41.31
CA LYS A 429 -23.18 0.37 42.09
C LYS A 429 -24.21 -0.73 41.77
N ARG A 430 -24.61 -1.48 42.81
CA ARG A 430 -25.67 -2.52 42.76
C ARG A 430 -27.07 -1.90 42.75
N ARG A 431 -27.99 -2.64 42.11
CA ARG A 431 -29.44 -2.74 42.37
C ARG A 431 -30.39 -1.59 41.95
N LYS A 432 -31.66 -2.03 41.86
CA LYS A 432 -32.94 -1.36 41.59
C LYS A 432 -33.13 -0.72 40.21
N VAL A 433 -34.27 -1.06 39.60
CA VAL A 433 -34.89 -0.31 38.52
C VAL A 433 -35.75 0.75 39.19
N ASN A 434 -35.37 2.02 39.03
CA ASN A 434 -36.14 3.16 39.52
C ASN A 434 -36.57 4.02 38.33
N VAL A 435 -37.72 4.70 38.49
CA VAL A 435 -38.15 5.83 37.66
C VAL A 435 -37.10 6.96 37.75
N SER A 436 -37.06 7.85 36.76
CA SER A 436 -36.14 9.00 36.77
C SER A 436 -36.28 9.83 38.05
N LYS A 437 -35.14 10.21 38.66
CA LYS A 437 -35.09 11.10 39.83
C LYS A 437 -35.66 12.51 39.60
N GLN A 438 -35.97 12.87 38.35
CA GLN A 438 -36.65 14.13 38.03
C GLN A 438 -38.18 14.02 38.17
N ALA A 439 -38.75 12.82 38.02
CA ALA A 439 -40.19 12.57 38.17
C ALA A 439 -40.64 12.39 39.64
N SER A 440 -39.71 12.45 40.60
CA SER A 440 -39.97 12.29 42.04
C SER A 440 -39.84 13.58 42.85
N ASN A 441 -39.62 14.71 42.18
CA ASN A 441 -39.19 15.97 42.79
C ASN A 441 -39.99 17.16 42.23
N ASP A 442 -41.32 17.06 42.30
CA ASP A 442 -42.22 18.21 42.19
C ASP A 442 -43.22 18.11 43.34
N ASP A 443 -43.14 19.04 44.29
CA ASP A 443 -43.78 18.93 45.60
C ASP A 443 -44.59 20.20 45.91
N THR A 444 -45.80 19.99 46.44
CA THR A 444 -46.75 21.03 46.92
C THR A 444 -46.86 22.33 46.11
N ASN A 445 -47.74 22.36 45.09
CA ASN A 445 -48.51 23.58 44.84
C ASN A 445 -49.93 23.31 44.33
N GLN A 446 -50.94 23.53 45.19
CA GLN A 446 -52.35 23.29 44.86
C GLN A 446 -52.98 24.49 44.14
N THR A 447 -52.87 24.54 42.82
CA THR A 447 -53.63 25.49 41.99
C THR A 447 -54.80 24.79 41.28
N LYS A 448 -55.98 24.86 41.93
CA LYS A 448 -57.34 24.62 41.41
C LYS A 448 -57.47 23.80 40.12
N GLN A 449 -57.89 22.54 40.25
CA GLN A 449 -58.50 21.81 39.13
C GLN A 449 -59.69 22.64 38.57
N PRO A 450 -59.75 22.93 37.26
CA PRO A 450 -61.01 23.32 36.63
C PRO A 450 -61.88 22.07 36.47
N ALA A 451 -63.15 22.14 36.87
CA ALA A 451 -64.10 21.04 36.72
C ALA A 451 -64.54 20.89 35.26
N ASN A 452 -63.73 20.18 34.47
CA ASN A 452 -64.11 19.56 33.19
C ASN A 452 -63.16 18.38 32.93
N GLY A 453 -63.64 17.37 32.18
CA GLY A 453 -62.89 16.14 31.94
C GLY A 453 -61.47 16.38 31.41
N GLY A 454 -60.50 15.60 31.89
CA GLY A 454 -59.10 15.77 31.53
C GLY A 454 -58.85 15.62 30.03
N MET A 455 -57.73 16.16 29.55
CA MET A 455 -57.50 16.37 28.12
C MET A 455 -57.50 15.08 27.29
N GLU A 456 -57.25 13.92 27.90
CA GLU A 456 -57.42 12.59 27.32
C GLU A 456 -58.84 12.30 26.78
N ASN A 457 -59.87 13.02 27.25
CA ASN A 457 -61.24 12.93 26.76
C ASN A 457 -61.59 13.92 25.63
N LEU A 458 -60.67 14.82 25.26
CA LEU A 458 -60.89 15.78 24.17
C LEU A 458 -60.69 15.13 22.79
N PRO A 459 -61.32 15.65 21.71
CA PRO A 459 -61.05 15.17 20.36
C PRO A 459 -59.56 15.21 20.00
N ILE A 460 -59.09 14.19 19.27
CA ILE A 460 -57.67 13.97 18.92
C ILE A 460 -56.95 15.25 18.40
N PRO A 461 -57.54 16.11 17.55
CA PRO A 461 -56.88 17.35 17.11
C PRO A 461 -56.58 18.34 18.24
N MET A 462 -57.41 18.39 19.30
CA MET A 462 -57.17 19.25 20.47
C MET A 462 -56.05 18.69 21.33
N GLN A 463 -56.03 17.37 21.55
CA GLN A 463 -54.93 16.69 22.24
C GLN A 463 -53.59 16.89 21.50
N TYR A 464 -53.59 16.78 20.16
CA TYR A 464 -52.42 17.00 19.34
C TYR A 464 -51.89 18.44 19.42
N ARG A 465 -52.79 19.43 19.54
CA ARG A 465 -52.41 20.83 19.74
C ARG A 465 -51.71 21.05 21.09
N ASP A 466 -52.14 20.40 22.17
CA ASP A 466 -51.44 20.49 23.46
C ASP A 466 -50.13 19.68 23.48
N LEU A 467 -50.11 18.50 22.84
CA LEU A 467 -48.91 17.70 22.63
C LEU A 467 -47.77 18.51 21.98
N ARG A 468 -48.11 19.37 21.01
CA ARG A 468 -47.17 20.27 20.33
C ARG A 468 -46.87 21.56 21.08
N ARG A 469 -47.62 21.89 22.14
CA ARG A 469 -47.42 23.12 22.95
C ARG A 469 -46.16 23.04 23.81
N ARG A 470 -45.77 21.84 24.27
CA ARG A 470 -44.52 21.60 25.02
C ARG A 470 -43.58 20.70 24.21
N PRO A 471 -42.35 21.16 23.87
CA PRO A 471 -41.44 20.43 23.00
C PRO A 471 -41.01 19.07 23.57
N PHE A 472 -40.62 18.17 22.65
CA PHE A 472 -40.18 16.81 22.95
C PHE A 472 -39.14 16.73 24.07
N SER A 473 -38.16 17.62 24.05
CA SER A 473 -37.02 17.68 24.98
C SER A 473 -37.39 18.01 26.43
N GLU A 474 -38.55 18.62 26.69
CA GLU A 474 -39.03 18.90 28.05
C GLU A 474 -39.70 17.68 28.68
N ARG A 475 -40.50 16.96 27.89
CA ARG A 475 -41.36 15.86 28.39
C ARG A 475 -40.67 14.49 28.34
N LEU A 476 -39.68 14.33 27.46
CA LEU A 476 -39.05 13.05 27.13
C LEU A 476 -37.52 13.14 27.11
N GLU A 477 -36.86 12.01 27.27
CA GLU A 477 -35.40 11.86 27.18
C GLU A 477 -35.04 10.59 26.39
N VAL A 478 -34.06 10.69 25.47
CA VAL A 478 -33.50 9.51 24.80
C VAL A 478 -32.22 9.10 25.54
N ARG A 479 -32.22 7.91 26.15
CA ARG A 479 -31.08 7.37 26.92
C ARG A 479 -30.74 5.96 26.44
N LYS A 480 -29.57 5.44 26.81
CA LYS A 480 -29.22 4.04 26.47
C LYS A 480 -30.20 3.06 27.11
N SER A 481 -30.81 2.20 26.28
CA SER A 481 -31.71 1.14 26.74
C SER A 481 -30.93 -0.15 26.96
N LYS A 482 -31.47 -1.03 27.81
CA LYS A 482 -30.94 -2.38 28.02
C LYS A 482 -31.50 -3.41 27.02
N ILE A 483 -32.54 -3.05 26.27
CA ILE A 483 -33.16 -3.92 25.26
C ILE A 483 -32.39 -3.79 23.94
N HIS A 484 -32.27 -2.57 23.41
CA HIS A 484 -31.49 -2.28 22.21
C HIS A 484 -31.04 -0.82 22.22
N GLY A 485 -29.75 -0.56 21.89
CA GLY A 485 -29.17 0.78 21.66
C GLY A 485 -29.63 1.90 22.61
N TYR A 486 -30.58 2.70 22.13
CA TYR A 486 -31.22 3.79 22.86
C TYR A 486 -32.74 3.55 22.95
N GLY A 487 -33.34 4.02 24.05
CA GLY A 487 -34.78 3.99 24.28
C GLY A 487 -35.29 5.35 24.74
N LEU A 488 -36.60 5.51 24.65
CA LEU A 488 -37.33 6.71 25.04
C LEU A 488 -37.82 6.58 26.50
N PHE A 489 -37.56 7.60 27.31
CA PHE A 489 -37.93 7.66 28.72
C PHE A 489 -38.75 8.92 28.99
N VAL A 490 -39.75 8.81 29.87
CA VAL A 490 -40.57 9.95 30.30
C VAL A 490 -39.90 10.74 31.42
N LYS A 491 -40.04 12.07 31.39
CA LYS A 491 -39.57 12.98 32.46
C LYS A 491 -40.69 13.33 33.45
N GLU A 492 -41.93 13.34 32.98
CA GLU A 492 -43.15 13.51 33.77
C GLU A 492 -43.93 12.20 33.88
N ALA A 493 -44.84 12.10 34.86
CA ALA A 493 -45.84 11.04 34.86
C ALA A 493 -46.86 11.28 33.73
N ILE A 494 -47.20 10.23 32.98
CA ILE A 494 -48.18 10.29 31.89
C ILE A 494 -49.36 9.40 32.26
N ALA A 495 -50.57 9.97 32.24
CA ALA A 495 -51.81 9.24 32.46
C ALA A 495 -52.14 8.32 31.26
N GLU A 496 -52.90 7.25 31.51
CA GLU A 496 -53.37 6.35 30.47
C GLU A 496 -54.20 7.10 29.40
N GLY A 497 -54.14 6.66 28.15
CA GLY A 497 -54.80 7.32 27.01
C GLY A 497 -54.17 8.64 26.52
N LYS A 498 -53.34 9.33 27.32
CA LYS A 498 -52.72 10.62 26.94
C LYS A 498 -51.64 10.44 25.87
N MET A 499 -51.69 11.22 24.79
CA MET A 499 -50.66 11.19 23.75
C MET A 499 -49.25 11.57 24.26
N ILE A 500 -48.24 10.84 23.77
CA ILE A 500 -46.85 10.91 24.25
C ILE A 500 -45.93 11.64 23.26
N VAL A 501 -45.91 11.20 22.00
CA VAL A 501 -45.06 11.74 20.92
C VAL A 501 -45.65 11.37 19.56
N GLU A 502 -45.41 12.21 18.55
CA GLU A 502 -45.71 11.92 17.13
C GLU A 502 -44.46 11.35 16.44
N TYR A 503 -44.61 10.26 15.70
CA TYR A 503 -43.52 9.71 14.87
C TYR A 503 -43.47 10.40 13.50
N GLN A 504 -42.77 11.54 13.43
CA GLN A 504 -42.56 12.26 12.17
C GLN A 504 -41.42 11.63 11.35
N GLY A 505 -41.63 11.48 10.04
CA GLY A 505 -40.64 10.90 9.13
C GLY A 505 -40.99 11.13 7.66
N GLN A 506 -40.12 10.70 6.75
CA GLN A 506 -40.37 10.78 5.30
C GLN A 506 -41.38 9.71 4.89
N ALA A 507 -42.58 10.11 4.45
CA ALA A 507 -43.51 9.22 3.78
C ALA A 507 -42.92 8.77 2.43
N ILE A 508 -42.52 7.50 2.34
CA ILE A 508 -41.95 6.89 1.13
C ILE A 508 -42.89 5.83 0.54
N ARG A 509 -42.86 5.69 -0.79
CA ARG A 509 -43.56 4.60 -1.50
C ARG A 509 -42.79 3.28 -1.30
N GLN A 510 -43.49 2.15 -1.26
CA GLN A 510 -42.90 0.82 -1.00
C GLN A 510 -41.61 0.55 -1.78
N LYS A 511 -41.62 0.78 -3.11
CA LYS A 511 -40.43 0.64 -4.00
C LYS A 511 -39.18 1.39 -3.54
N VAL A 512 -39.31 2.46 -2.75
CA VAL A 512 -38.20 3.24 -2.17
C VAL A 512 -37.76 2.69 -0.82
N ALA A 513 -38.66 2.01 -0.08
CA ALA A 513 -38.30 1.20 1.09
C ALA A 513 -37.52 -0.06 0.66
N ASP A 514 -38.03 -0.80 -0.33
CA ASP A 514 -37.40 -2.02 -0.89
C ASP A 514 -35.98 -1.77 -1.46
N MET A 515 -35.64 -0.51 -1.74
CA MET A 515 -34.33 -0.03 -2.18
C MET A 515 -33.40 0.44 -1.04
N ARG A 516 -33.95 0.69 0.16
CA ARG A 516 -33.22 1.12 1.37
C ARG A 516 -32.96 -0.03 2.37
N GLU A 517 -33.64 -1.16 2.20
CA GLU A 517 -33.47 -2.39 2.99
C GLU A 517 -32.38 -3.34 2.43
N LYS A 518 -31.54 -2.87 1.48
CA LYS A 518 -30.51 -3.64 0.76
C LYS A 518 -29.15 -2.95 0.78
#